data_AF-A0A1A8UQP8-F1
#
_entry.id   AF-A0A1A8UQP8-F1
#
_cell.length_a   1.000
_cell.length_b   1.000
_cell.length_c   1.000
_cell.angle_alpha   90.00
_cell.angle_beta   90.00
_cell.angle_gamma   90.00
#
_symmetry.space_group_name_H-M   'P 1'
#
loop_
_entity.id
_entity.type
_entity.pdbx_description
1 polymer ?
#
loop_
_entity_poly.entity_id
_entity_poly.type
_entity_poly.pdbx_seq_one_letter_code
_entity_poly.pdbx_strand_id
1 'polypeptide(L)'
;TLLATEKLYERYVFRSQTQQQEEAFDCFVTDLKLTAQSCDFGELKDSMVRDQLVYRIYDKRTRERLLRDAKLTLDEAERLCHASELALQHAKTFETSVTAVHDSAKVAVVKKMKKNVPQRSAKVTCTPVSGVVADINLDRVLLMGKYA
;
A
#
# COMPACT_ATOMS: atom_id res chain seq x y z
N THR A 1 14.71 -23.86 21.58
CA THR A 1 14.59 -24.50 20.26
C THR A 1 13.19 -24.32 19.66
N LEU A 2 12.11 -24.57 20.40
CA LEU A 2 10.71 -24.32 19.96
C LEU A 2 10.34 -22.83 19.76
N LEU A 3 10.73 -21.96 20.70
CA LEU A 3 10.49 -20.50 20.58
C LEU A 3 11.24 -19.85 19.40
N ALA A 4 12.35 -20.44 18.97
CA ALA A 4 13.12 -19.93 17.83
C ALA A 4 12.45 -20.28 16.49
N THR A 5 11.83 -21.46 16.39
CA THR A 5 11.06 -21.87 15.21
C THR A 5 9.77 -21.10 15.05
N GLU A 6 9.09 -20.75 16.15
CA GLU A 6 7.90 -19.87 16.13
C GLU A 6 8.26 -18.47 15.60
N LYS A 7 9.29 -17.83 16.17
CA LYS A 7 9.77 -16.51 15.71
C LYS A 7 10.18 -16.52 14.23
N LEU A 8 10.83 -17.59 13.77
CA LEU A 8 11.21 -17.74 12.37
C LEU A 8 9.98 -17.81 11.47
N TYR A 9 8.96 -18.56 11.87
CA TYR A 9 7.70 -18.68 11.15
C TYR A 9 6.96 -17.35 11.08
N GLU A 10 6.83 -16.62 12.18
CA GLU A 10 6.20 -15.28 12.21
C GLU A 10 6.93 -14.31 11.26
N ARG A 11 8.26 -14.32 11.25
CA ARG A 11 9.07 -13.51 10.32
C ARG A 11 8.88 -13.94 8.86
N TYR A 12 8.68 -15.23 8.60
CA TYR A 12 8.34 -15.72 7.28
C TYR A 12 6.97 -15.21 6.82
N VAL A 13 5.95 -15.29 7.69
CA VAL A 13 4.60 -14.75 7.44
C VAL A 13 4.66 -13.25 7.18
N PHE A 14 5.37 -12.49 8.01
CA PHE A 14 5.60 -11.06 7.80
C PHE A 14 6.23 -10.77 6.43
N ARG A 15 7.23 -11.56 6.03
CA ARG A 15 7.93 -11.39 4.75
C ARG A 15 7.11 -11.81 3.53
N SER A 16 6.14 -12.71 3.70
CA SER A 16 5.28 -13.17 2.61
C SER A 16 4.12 -12.21 2.33
N GLN A 17 3.77 -11.33 3.26
CA GLN A 17 2.74 -10.31 3.04
C GLN A 17 3.04 -9.46 1.81
N THR A 18 2.03 -9.24 0.98
CA THR A 18 2.10 -8.36 -0.19
C THR A 18 0.76 -7.69 -0.40
N GLN A 19 0.78 -6.38 -0.69
CA GLN A 19 -0.46 -5.67 -1.00
C GLN A 19 -1.06 -6.24 -2.29
N GLN A 20 -2.34 -6.61 -2.25
CA GLN A 20 -3.06 -7.05 -3.44
C GLN A 20 -3.51 -5.85 -4.28
N GLN A 21 -3.75 -6.08 -5.58
CA GLN A 21 -4.09 -5.02 -6.54
C GLN A 21 -5.28 -4.14 -6.12
N GLU A 22 -6.28 -4.74 -5.48
CA GLU A 22 -7.52 -4.06 -5.06
C GLU A 22 -7.62 -3.94 -3.54
N GLU A 23 -6.54 -4.20 -2.82
CA GLU A 23 -6.49 -4.05 -1.36
C GLU A 23 -6.21 -2.60 -0.98
N ALA A 24 -7.06 -2.04 -0.13
CA ALA A 24 -6.86 -0.72 0.46
C ALA A 24 -5.56 -0.68 1.26
N PHE A 25 -4.79 0.40 1.10
CA PHE A 25 -3.49 0.56 1.76
C PHE A 25 -3.58 0.42 3.29
N ASP A 26 -4.65 0.95 3.90
CA ASP A 26 -4.92 0.83 5.34
C ASP A 26 -4.95 -0.61 5.84
N CYS A 27 -5.58 -1.51 5.07
CA CYS A 27 -5.66 -2.93 5.45
C CYS A 27 -4.28 -3.57 5.42
N PHE A 28 -3.56 -3.35 4.31
CA PHE A 28 -2.22 -3.88 4.13
C PHE A 28 -1.26 -3.44 5.24
N VAL A 29 -1.20 -2.14 5.54
CA VAL A 29 -0.28 -1.64 6.58
C VAL A 29 -0.69 -2.09 7.98
N THR A 30 -1.99 -2.26 8.23
CA THR A 30 -2.51 -2.77 9.51
C THR A 30 -2.09 -4.23 9.72
N ASP A 31 -2.29 -5.09 8.72
CA ASP A 31 -1.90 -6.51 8.78
C ASP A 31 -0.38 -6.67 8.90
N LEU A 32 0.38 -5.78 8.28
CA LEU A 32 1.83 -5.73 8.36
C LEU A 32 2.32 -5.36 9.76
N LYS A 33 1.73 -4.33 10.35
CA LYS A 33 2.01 -3.92 11.73
C LYS A 33 1.57 -4.97 12.75
N LEU A 34 0.47 -5.68 12.49
CA LEU A 34 -0.04 -6.72 13.38
C LEU A 34 0.92 -7.91 13.44
N THR A 35 1.34 -8.44 12.29
CA THR A 35 2.29 -9.56 12.25
C THR A 35 3.70 -9.19 12.71
N ALA A 36 4.11 -7.92 12.58
CA ALA A 36 5.38 -7.46 13.13
C ALA A 36 5.47 -7.56 14.67
N GLN A 37 4.33 -7.61 15.38
CA GLN A 37 4.30 -7.70 16.85
C GLN A 37 4.81 -9.05 17.36
N SER A 38 4.56 -10.14 16.62
CA SER A 38 5.00 -11.51 16.98
C SER A 38 6.42 -11.84 16.48
N CYS A 39 7.02 -10.99 15.64
CA CYS A 39 8.30 -11.25 14.98
C CYS A 39 9.56 -11.03 15.85
N ASP A 40 9.41 -10.48 17.06
CA ASP A 40 10.52 -10.17 17.97
C ASP A 40 11.61 -9.32 17.30
N PHE A 41 11.23 -8.19 16.70
CA PHE A 41 12.15 -7.26 16.04
C PHE A 41 12.80 -6.25 17.00
N GLY A 42 12.29 -6.13 18.24
CA GLY A 42 12.75 -5.14 19.21
C GLY A 42 12.67 -3.71 18.65
N GLU A 43 13.72 -2.93 18.88
CA GLU A 43 13.85 -1.53 18.42
C GLU A 43 13.83 -1.39 16.89
N LEU A 44 14.06 -2.47 16.14
CA LEU A 44 14.06 -2.44 14.67
C LEU A 44 12.66 -2.63 14.07
N LYS A 45 11.62 -2.83 14.88
CA LYS A 45 10.26 -3.11 14.39
C LYS A 45 9.80 -2.13 13.32
N ASP A 46 9.94 -0.83 13.56
CA ASP A 46 9.45 0.19 12.64
C ASP A 46 10.29 0.23 11.34
N SER A 47 11.60 -0.02 11.44
CA SER A 47 12.47 -0.18 10.27
C SER A 47 12.06 -1.40 9.45
N MET A 48 11.75 -2.54 10.10
CA MET A 48 11.34 -3.76 9.41
C MET A 48 10.00 -3.57 8.70
N VAL A 49 9.02 -2.96 9.37
CA VAL A 49 7.71 -2.62 8.77
C VAL A 49 7.90 -1.69 7.58
N ARG A 50 8.69 -0.62 7.71
CA ARG A 50 9.00 0.31 6.62
C ARG A 50 9.62 -0.41 5.42
N ASP A 51 10.64 -1.23 5.64
CA ASP A 51 11.36 -1.89 4.55
C ASP A 51 10.46 -2.89 3.82
N GLN A 52 9.63 -3.62 4.55
CA GLN A 52 8.65 -4.54 3.97
C GLN A 52 7.54 -3.77 3.23
N LEU A 53 7.05 -2.65 3.77
CA LEU A 53 6.08 -1.76 3.12
C LEU A 53 6.60 -1.29 1.76
N VAL A 54 7.82 -0.74 1.71
CA VAL A 54 8.46 -0.28 0.47
C VAL A 54 8.60 -1.42 -0.52
N TYR A 55 9.05 -2.59 -0.06
CA TYR A 55 9.25 -3.75 -0.95
C TYR A 55 7.93 -4.29 -1.54
N ARG A 56 6.85 -4.28 -0.76
CA ARG A 56 5.62 -5.03 -1.03
C ARG A 56 4.40 -4.20 -1.41
N ILE A 57 4.49 -2.88 -1.38
CA ILE A 57 3.42 -2.01 -1.88
C ILE A 57 3.10 -2.32 -3.34
N TYR A 58 1.82 -2.34 -3.70
CA TYR A 58 1.39 -2.73 -5.05
C TYR A 58 1.82 -1.68 -6.11
N ASP A 59 1.63 -0.40 -5.80
CA ASP A 59 1.94 0.67 -6.74
C ASP A 59 3.45 0.91 -6.89
N LYS A 60 3.98 0.57 -8.06
CA LYS A 60 5.38 0.73 -8.43
C LYS A 60 5.83 2.19 -8.39
N ARG A 61 4.97 3.15 -8.78
CA ARG A 61 5.33 4.58 -8.78
C ARG A 61 5.52 5.11 -7.37
N THR A 62 4.64 4.71 -6.46
CA THR A 62 4.79 5.01 -5.03
C THR A 62 6.07 4.38 -4.48
N ARG A 63 6.36 3.12 -4.80
CA ARG A 63 7.62 2.48 -4.41
C ARG A 63 8.86 3.26 -4.87
N GLU A 64 8.90 3.65 -6.14
CA GLU A 64 10.00 4.46 -6.70
C GLU A 64 10.14 5.81 -6.00
N ARG A 65 9.02 6.43 -5.60
CA ARG A 65 9.03 7.69 -4.85
C ARG A 65 9.60 7.51 -3.44
N LEU A 66 9.21 6.45 -2.74
CA LEU A 66 9.71 6.12 -1.40
C LEU A 66 11.23 5.89 -1.42
N LEU A 67 11.74 5.17 -2.42
CA LEU A 67 13.16 4.85 -2.57
C LEU A 67 14.06 6.07 -2.87
N ARG A 68 13.49 7.25 -3.13
CA ARG A 68 14.27 8.49 -3.32
C ARG A 68 14.67 9.15 -2.00
N ASP A 69 13.98 8.82 -0.92
CA ASP A 69 14.28 9.39 0.39
C ASP A 69 15.28 8.52 1.16
N ALA A 70 16.48 9.05 1.38
CA ALA A 70 17.56 8.37 2.10
C ALA A 70 17.30 8.28 3.62
N LYS A 71 16.37 9.09 4.17
CA LYS A 71 16.04 9.14 5.61
C LYS A 71 14.57 8.84 5.85
N LEU A 72 13.98 7.99 5.01
CA LEU A 72 12.57 7.61 5.10
C LEU A 72 12.25 6.98 6.47
N THR A 73 11.28 7.54 7.18
CA THR A 73 10.71 6.97 8.40
C THR A 73 9.44 6.18 8.06
N LEU A 74 8.98 5.32 8.99
CA LEU A 74 7.74 4.59 8.80
C LEU A 74 6.53 5.53 8.63
N ASP A 75 6.41 6.54 9.49
CA ASP A 75 5.33 7.54 9.44
C ASP A 75 5.32 8.30 8.10
N GLU A 76 6.49 8.68 7.60
CA GLU A 76 6.61 9.38 6.32
C GLU A 76 6.24 8.46 5.14
N ALA A 77 6.63 7.18 5.22
CA ALA A 77 6.25 6.20 4.21
C ALA A 77 4.73 6.01 4.15
N GLU A 78 4.07 5.85 5.31
CA GLU A 78 2.61 5.75 5.40
C GLU A 78 1.92 6.98 4.82
N ARG A 79 2.36 8.18 5.21
CA ARG A 79 1.81 9.44 4.70
C ARG A 79 1.91 9.55 3.18
N LEU A 80 3.05 9.17 2.61
CA LEU A 80 3.26 9.20 1.16
C LEU A 80 2.38 8.19 0.43
N CYS A 81 2.23 6.98 0.98
CA CYS A 81 1.36 5.95 0.41
C CYS A 81 -0.11 6.36 0.41
N HIS A 82 -0.62 6.90 1.53
CA HIS A 82 -1.97 7.46 1.60
C HIS A 82 -2.19 8.57 0.58
N ALA A 83 -1.23 9.50 0.47
CA ALA A 83 -1.33 10.60 -0.48
C ALA A 83 -1.37 10.09 -1.93
N SER A 84 -0.58 9.05 -2.25
CA SER A 84 -0.61 8.40 -3.56
C SER A 84 -1.93 7.69 -3.84
N GLU A 85 -2.46 6.91 -2.88
CA GLU A 85 -3.74 6.20 -3.04
C GLU A 85 -4.88 7.20 -3.28
N LEU A 86 -4.95 8.28 -2.50
CA LEU A 86 -5.94 9.34 -2.67
C LEU A 86 -5.79 10.05 -4.02
N ALA A 87 -4.57 10.34 -4.46
CA ALA A 87 -4.32 10.96 -5.77
C ALA A 87 -4.79 10.07 -6.93
N LEU A 88 -4.58 8.75 -6.84
CA LEU A 88 -5.08 7.78 -7.82
C LEU A 88 -6.62 7.71 -7.83
N GLN A 89 -7.26 7.76 -6.66
CA GLN A 89 -8.73 7.82 -6.56
C GLN A 89 -9.30 9.11 -7.20
N HIS A 90 -8.66 10.25 -6.94
CA HIS A 90 -9.05 11.52 -7.55
C HIS A 90 -8.86 11.50 -9.08
N ALA A 91 -7.74 10.97 -9.58
CA ALA A 91 -7.47 10.84 -11.01
C ALA A 91 -8.57 10.07 -11.75
N LYS A 92 -9.03 8.94 -11.19
CA LYS A 92 -10.15 8.15 -11.74
C LYS A 92 -11.45 8.97 -11.85
N THR A 93 -11.70 9.87 -10.90
CA THR A 93 -12.89 10.74 -10.91
C THR A 93 -12.85 11.76 -12.06
N PHE A 94 -11.68 12.32 -12.37
CA PHE A 94 -11.53 13.25 -13.50
C PHE A 94 -11.72 12.56 -14.85
N GLU A 95 -11.16 11.37 -15.04
CA GLU A 95 -11.26 10.62 -16.30
C GLU A 95 -12.70 10.19 -16.61
N THR A 96 -13.46 9.82 -15.58
CA THR A 96 -14.87 9.40 -15.73
C THR A 96 -15.78 10.56 -16.17
N SER A 97 -15.38 11.82 -15.93
CA SER A 97 -16.18 13.00 -16.30
C SER A 97 -16.04 13.43 -17.76
N VAL A 98 -15.08 12.89 -18.51
CA VAL A 98 -14.80 13.29 -19.91
C VAL A 98 -15.57 12.43 -20.92
N THR A 99 -15.96 11.20 -20.58
CA THR A 99 -16.65 10.28 -21.51
C THR A 99 -18.17 10.43 -21.53
N ALA A 100 -18.75 11.29 -20.68
CA ALA A 100 -20.19 11.54 -20.63
C ALA A 100 -20.64 12.80 -21.42
N VAL A 101 -19.76 13.46 -22.18
CA VAL A 101 -20.04 14.77 -22.81
C VAL A 101 -20.18 14.76 -24.34
N HIS A 102 -20.19 13.59 -24.98
CA HIS A 102 -20.60 13.47 -26.39
C HIS A 102 -22.10 13.15 -26.50
N ASP A 103 -22.96 14.02 -25.99
CA ASP A 103 -24.22 14.30 -26.67
C ASP A 103 -24.88 15.60 -26.16
N SER A 104 -25.31 16.40 -27.13
CA SER A 104 -26.19 17.57 -27.04
C SER A 104 -25.62 18.88 -26.45
N ALA A 105 -25.18 19.73 -27.37
CA ALA A 105 -25.05 21.17 -27.21
C ALA A 105 -26.38 21.83 -26.77
N LYS A 106 -26.39 22.51 -25.60
CA LYS A 106 -27.04 23.81 -25.34
C LYS A 106 -26.36 24.48 -24.13
N VAL A 107 -25.63 25.57 -24.36
CA VAL A 107 -24.98 26.36 -23.30
C VAL A 107 -25.99 27.37 -22.74
N ALA A 108 -26.30 27.28 -21.44
CA ALA A 108 -27.03 28.33 -20.72
C ALA A 108 -26.51 28.50 -19.28
N VAL A 109 -25.91 29.67 -19.05
CA VAL A 109 -25.81 30.48 -17.82
C VAL A 109 -25.38 29.81 -16.50
N VAL A 110 -24.23 30.29 -16.02
CA VAL A 110 -23.63 30.05 -14.69
C VAL A 110 -24.56 30.50 -13.56
N LYS A 111 -24.99 29.57 -12.70
CA LYS A 111 -25.42 29.86 -11.33
C LYS A 111 -24.46 29.20 -10.33
N LYS A 112 -23.71 30.05 -9.64
CA LYS A 112 -22.77 29.72 -8.56
C LYS A 112 -23.54 29.01 -7.43
N MET A 113 -23.17 27.78 -7.11
CA MET A 113 -23.75 27.04 -5.99
C MET A 113 -22.65 26.32 -5.21
N LYS A 114 -22.36 26.83 -4.01
CA LYS A 114 -21.55 26.14 -2.98
C LYS A 114 -22.21 24.81 -2.66
N LYS A 115 -21.56 23.67 -2.89
CA LYS A 115 -22.01 22.37 -2.38
C LYS A 115 -20.84 21.57 -1.80
N ASN A 116 -20.71 21.75 -0.49
CA ASN A 116 -20.43 20.76 0.55
C ASN A 116 -19.86 19.41 0.07
N VAL A 117 -18.58 19.16 0.39
CA VAL A 117 -17.95 17.84 0.25
C VAL A 117 -18.50 16.94 1.35
N PRO A 118 -19.26 15.87 1.03
CA PRO A 118 -19.59 14.86 2.03
C PRO A 118 -18.35 13.99 2.22
N GLN A 119 -17.57 14.25 3.27
CA GLN A 119 -16.67 13.24 3.82
C GLN A 119 -17.52 12.11 4.40
N ARG A 120 -17.80 11.10 3.59
CA ARG A 120 -18.23 9.80 4.10
C ARG A 120 -17.01 8.89 4.05
N SER A 121 -16.42 8.66 5.22
CA SER A 121 -15.54 7.54 5.47
C SER A 121 -16.36 6.26 5.23
N ALA A 122 -16.30 5.73 4.01
CA ALA A 122 -16.76 4.37 3.76
C ALA A 122 -15.95 3.46 4.68
N LYS A 123 -16.63 2.66 5.49
CA LYS A 123 -16.02 1.73 6.42
C LYS A 123 -15.26 0.71 5.56
N VAL A 124 -13.93 0.87 5.46
CA VAL A 124 -13.06 -0.07 4.76
C VAL A 124 -13.14 -1.37 5.54
N THR A 125 -13.95 -2.31 5.05
CA THR A 125 -14.01 -3.66 5.62
C THR A 125 -12.81 -4.41 5.10
N CYS A 126 -11.73 -4.42 5.88
CA CYS A 126 -10.60 -5.31 5.64
C CYS A 126 -11.08 -6.74 5.79
N THR A 127 -11.06 -7.52 4.71
CA THR A 127 -11.18 -8.98 4.81
C THR A 127 -9.82 -9.52 5.20
N PRO A 128 -9.70 -10.23 6.34
CA PRO A 128 -8.42 -10.75 6.78
C PRO A 128 -7.90 -11.76 5.76
N VAL A 129 -6.72 -11.50 5.19
CA VAL A 129 -6.06 -12.41 4.27
C VAL A 129 -5.36 -13.49 5.10
N SER A 130 -6.15 -14.38 5.69
CA SER A 130 -5.61 -15.59 6.30
C SER A 130 -5.14 -16.52 5.19
N GLY A 131 -3.83 -16.51 4.93
CA GLY A 131 -3.13 -17.57 4.19
C GLY A 131 -3.50 -17.69 2.71
N VAL A 132 -3.04 -16.76 1.88
CA VAL A 132 -2.78 -17.07 0.47
C VAL A 132 -1.27 -16.96 0.27
N VAL A 133 -0.59 -18.11 0.31
CA VAL A 133 0.77 -18.25 -0.21
C VAL A 133 0.71 -18.02 -1.72
N ALA A 134 0.72 -16.76 -2.13
CA ALA A 134 0.93 -16.42 -3.52
C ALA A 134 2.34 -16.84 -3.89
N ASP A 135 2.46 -17.73 -4.88
CA ASP A 135 3.69 -18.24 -5.44
C ASP A 135 4.74 -17.13 -5.58
N ILE A 136 5.74 -17.16 -4.71
CA ILE A 136 6.94 -16.37 -4.89
C ILE A 136 7.63 -17.01 -6.10
N ASN A 137 7.44 -16.42 -7.27
CA ASN A 137 8.33 -16.65 -8.40
C ASN A 137 9.75 -16.33 -7.95
N LEU A 138 10.50 -17.39 -7.62
CA LEU A 138 11.86 -17.40 -7.11
C LEU A 138 12.88 -17.08 -8.20
N ASP A 139 12.52 -16.26 -9.20
CA ASP A 139 13.37 -15.98 -10.37
C ASP A 139 14.17 -14.68 -10.28
N ARG A 140 14.25 -14.05 -9.10
CA ARG A 140 15.05 -12.81 -8.94
C ARG A 140 16.14 -12.84 -7.87
N VAL A 141 16.32 -13.95 -7.17
CA VAL A 141 17.44 -14.11 -6.20
C VAL A 141 18.77 -14.42 -6.90
N LEU A 142 18.79 -14.67 -8.22
CA LEU A 142 20.01 -15.02 -8.97
C LEU A 142 20.74 -13.83 -9.65
N LEU A 143 20.46 -12.57 -9.32
CA LEU A 143 21.13 -11.41 -9.95
C LEU A 143 22.04 -10.57 -9.06
N MET A 144 22.19 -10.93 -7.78
CA MET A 144 23.14 -10.28 -6.86
C MET A 144 24.32 -11.18 -6.47
N GLY A 145 24.66 -12.18 -7.30
CA GLY A 145 25.78 -13.10 -7.12
C GLY A 145 26.97 -12.89 -8.08
N LYS A 146 27.10 -11.71 -8.71
CA LYS A 146 28.19 -11.40 -9.66
C LYS A 146 29.08 -10.21 -9.26
N TYR A 147 29.24 -9.99 -7.96
CA TYR A 147 30.32 -9.15 -7.44
C TYR A 147 30.91 -9.87 -6.23
N ALA A 148 31.70 -10.89 -6.54
CA ALA A 148 32.74 -11.43 -5.66
C ALA A 148 34.06 -10.76 -6.04
#